data_AF-W9TW76-F1
#
_entry.id   AF-W9TW76-F1
#
_cell.length_a   1.000
_cell.length_b   1.000
_cell.length_c   1.000
_cell.angle_alpha   90.00
_cell.angle_beta   90.00
_cell.angle_gamma   90.00
#
_symmetry.space_group_name_H-M   'P 1'
#
loop_
_entity.id
_entity.type
_entity.pdbx_description
1 polymer ?
#
loop_
_entity_poly.entity_id
_entity_poly.type
_entity_poly.pdbx_seq_one_letter_code
_entity_poly.pdbx_strand_id
1 'polypeptide(L)'
;MLLRRYGVVFWRLLAREADWLPPWRELLRVYHRLEARGELRGGRFVAGVAGEQFALPEALGLLREVRKRPLSGELVAVSAVDPLNQLGTLLPGDKVPALPGNRILYRDGVPLAALVAGKPQLLAELDEAGQHEARRLLGRG
;
A
#
# COMPACT_ATOMS: atom_id res chain seq x y z
N MET A 1 8.09 -5.85 -13.30
CA MET A 1 6.86 -6.69 -13.22
C MET A 1 6.14 -6.37 -11.91
N LEU A 2 4.82 -6.11 -11.94
CA LEU A 2 4.02 -5.67 -10.78
C LEU A 2 4.17 -6.56 -9.54
N LEU A 3 4.21 -7.88 -9.74
CA LEU A 3 4.36 -8.87 -8.67
C LEU A 3 5.67 -8.71 -7.89
N ARG A 4 6.78 -8.35 -8.55
CA ARG A 4 8.05 -8.08 -7.85
C ARG A 4 8.01 -6.82 -6.99
N ARG A 5 7.12 -5.87 -7.32
CA ARG A 5 6.97 -4.61 -6.58
C ARG A 5 6.03 -4.77 -5.38
N TYR A 6 4.90 -5.46 -5.58
CA TYR A 6 3.83 -5.52 -4.57
C TYR A 6 3.74 -6.86 -3.82
N GLY A 7 4.31 -7.94 -4.36
CA GLY A 7 4.13 -9.30 -3.84
C GLY A 7 2.74 -9.89 -4.11
N VAL A 8 1.69 -9.08 -3.94
CA VAL A 8 0.29 -9.39 -4.25
C VAL A 8 -0.24 -8.38 -5.25
N VAL A 9 -0.99 -8.83 -6.25
CA VAL A 9 -1.57 -7.98 -7.28
C VAL A 9 -3.09 -8.21 -7.41
N PHE A 10 -3.83 -7.11 -7.58
CA PHE A 10 -5.27 -7.05 -7.81
C PHE A 10 -5.62 -5.80 -8.63
N TRP A 11 -6.80 -5.79 -9.26
CA TRP A 11 -7.18 -4.75 -10.25
C TRP A 11 -7.02 -3.31 -9.73
N ARG A 12 -7.35 -3.06 -8.46
CA ARG A 12 -7.34 -1.71 -7.87
C ARG A 12 -5.92 -1.14 -7.69
N LEU A 13 -4.88 -1.97 -7.70
CA LEU A 13 -3.48 -1.48 -7.70
C LEU A 13 -3.12 -0.75 -8.99
N LEU A 14 -3.75 -1.10 -10.11
CA LEU A 14 -3.46 -0.47 -11.41
C LEU A 14 -3.78 1.03 -11.40
N ALA A 15 -4.65 1.50 -10.50
CA ALA A 15 -4.94 2.92 -10.33
C ALA A 15 -3.72 3.76 -9.89
N ARG A 16 -2.62 3.12 -9.47
CA ARG A 16 -1.34 3.77 -9.12
C ARG A 16 -0.24 3.50 -10.14
N GLU A 17 -0.57 2.78 -11.21
CA GLU A 17 0.39 2.39 -12.22
C GLU A 17 0.19 3.19 -13.50
N ALA A 18 1.19 3.17 -14.38
CA ALA A 18 1.16 3.98 -15.59
C ALA A 18 0.09 3.49 -16.58
N ASP A 19 -0.59 4.44 -17.23
CA ASP A 19 -1.72 4.18 -18.14
C ASP A 19 -1.36 3.34 -19.38
N TRP A 20 -0.07 3.20 -19.70
CA TRP A 20 0.39 2.35 -20.80
C TRP A 20 0.36 0.85 -20.47
N LEU A 21 0.12 0.47 -19.21
CA LEU A 21 0.01 -0.94 -18.84
C LEU A 21 -1.28 -1.56 -19.41
N PRO A 22 -1.25 -2.85 -19.78
CA PRO A 22 -2.44 -3.55 -20.22
C PRO A 22 -3.55 -3.48 -19.16
N PRO A 23 -4.83 -3.38 -19.57
CA PRO A 23 -5.96 -3.38 -18.65
C PRO A 23 -6.01 -4.70 -17.86
N TRP A 24 -6.63 -4.66 -16.67
CA TRP A 24 -6.71 -5.82 -15.76
C TRP A 24 -7.15 -7.12 -16.45
N ARG A 25 -8.14 -7.03 -17.35
CA ARG A 25 -8.68 -8.18 -18.09
C ARG A 25 -7.64 -8.91 -18.96
N GLU A 26 -6.66 -8.18 -19.49
CA GLU A 26 -5.58 -8.77 -20.27
C GLU A 26 -4.53 -9.40 -19.35
N LEU A 27 -4.22 -8.74 -18.23
CA LEU A 27 -3.30 -9.26 -17.22
C LEU A 27 -3.82 -10.56 -16.57
N LEU A 28 -5.13 -10.72 -16.38
CA LEU A 28 -5.73 -11.93 -15.83
C LEU A 28 -5.29 -13.20 -16.58
N ARG A 29 -5.25 -13.16 -17.92
CA ARG A 29 -4.83 -14.32 -18.72
C ARG A 29 -3.38 -14.71 -18.46
N VAL A 30 -2.52 -13.71 -18.24
CA VAL A 30 -1.11 -13.91 -17.89
C VAL A 30 -0.99 -14.50 -16.49
N TYR A 31 -1.74 -13.96 -15.52
CA TYR A 31 -1.71 -14.42 -14.14
C TYR A 31 -2.27 -15.84 -13.98
N HIS A 32 -3.37 -16.19 -14.65
CA HIS A 32 -3.85 -17.58 -14.68
C HIS A 32 -2.86 -18.55 -15.28
N ARG A 33 -2.14 -18.16 -16.34
CA ARG A 33 -1.10 -19.02 -16.93
C ARG A 33 0.08 -19.20 -15.97
N LEU A 34 0.45 -18.17 -15.24
CA LEU A 34 1.50 -18.26 -14.20
C LEU A 34 1.03 -19.11 -13.01
N GLU A 35 -0.22 -18.97 -12.60
CA GLU A 35 -0.84 -19.79 -11.56
C GLU A 35 -0.91 -21.27 -11.96
N ALA A 36 -1.36 -21.58 -13.18
CA ALA A 36 -1.41 -22.94 -13.70
C ALA A 36 -0.01 -23.61 -13.77
N ARG A 37 1.05 -22.80 -13.88
CA ARG A 37 2.45 -23.25 -13.80
C ARG A 37 2.99 -23.36 -12.37
N GLY A 38 2.20 -22.97 -11.37
CA GLY A 38 2.62 -22.94 -9.97
C GLY A 38 3.52 -21.76 -9.59
N GLU A 39 3.74 -20.80 -10.49
CA GLU A 39 4.58 -19.61 -10.25
C GLU A 39 3.84 -18.57 -9.39
N LEU A 40 2.50 -18.58 -9.40
CA LEU A 40 1.66 -17.72 -8.58
C LEU A 40 0.61 -18.54 -7.82
N ARG A 41 0.04 -17.90 -6.81
CA ARG A 41 -1.14 -18.39 -6.11
C ARG A 41 -2.29 -17.42 -6.31
N GLY A 42 -3.40 -17.87 -6.89
CA GLY A 42 -4.66 -17.16 -6.87
C GLY A 42 -5.36 -17.32 -5.53
N GLY A 43 -6.13 -16.31 -5.12
CA GLY A 43 -6.88 -16.36 -3.88
C GLY A 43 -7.36 -15.00 -3.39
N ARG A 44 -7.56 -14.90 -2.07
CA ARG A 44 -7.97 -13.68 -1.37
C ARG A 44 -6.98 -13.44 -0.24
N PHE A 45 -6.07 -12.50 -0.46
CA PHE A 45 -4.97 -12.18 0.45
C PHE A 45 -5.17 -10.82 1.14
N VAL A 46 -5.85 -9.90 0.44
CA VAL A 46 -6.15 -8.55 0.91
C VAL A 46 -7.67 -8.42 1.13
N ALA A 47 -8.06 -8.07 2.37
CA ALA A 47 -9.45 -7.86 2.75
C ALA A 47 -10.03 -6.57 2.12
N GLY A 48 -11.35 -6.49 1.98
CA GLY A 48 -12.04 -5.30 1.46
C GLY A 48 -11.88 -5.04 -0.04
N VAL A 49 -11.12 -5.89 -0.75
CA VAL A 49 -10.96 -5.81 -2.20
C VAL A 49 -11.70 -6.96 -2.87
N ALA A 50 -12.65 -6.62 -3.74
CA ALA A 50 -13.38 -7.58 -4.58
C ALA A 50 -12.56 -7.99 -5.82
N GLY A 51 -12.90 -9.16 -6.37
CA GLY A 51 -12.23 -9.74 -7.54
C GLY A 51 -11.04 -10.61 -7.19
N GLU A 52 -10.41 -11.13 -8.25
CA GLU A 52 -9.27 -12.03 -8.17
C GLU A 52 -8.00 -11.33 -7.70
N GLN A 53 -7.18 -12.06 -6.97
CA GLN A 53 -5.88 -11.60 -6.47
C GLN A 53 -4.85 -12.69 -6.71
N PHE A 54 -3.63 -12.28 -7.07
CA PHE A 54 -2.52 -13.19 -7.34
C PHE A 54 -1.33 -12.79 -6.50
N ALA A 55 -0.68 -13.76 -5.88
CA ALA A 55 0.48 -13.53 -5.05
C ALA A 55 1.67 -14.39 -5.47
N LEU A 56 2.87 -13.84 -5.32
CA LEU A 56 4.09 -14.63 -5.29
C LEU A 56 4.06 -15.59 -4.09
N PRO A 57 4.43 -16.88 -4.24
CA PRO A 57 4.45 -17.83 -3.13
C PRO A 57 5.25 -17.32 -1.91
N GLU A 58 6.39 -16.67 -2.14
CA GLU A 58 7.24 -16.07 -1.11
C GLU A 58 6.56 -14.90 -0.37
N ALA A 59 5.70 -14.13 -1.05
CA ALA A 59 4.94 -13.05 -0.43
C ALA A 59 3.92 -13.58 0.59
N LEU A 60 3.36 -14.78 0.36
CA LEU A 60 2.42 -15.40 1.31
C LEU A 60 3.07 -15.77 2.64
N GLY A 61 4.32 -16.22 2.61
CA GLY A 61 5.11 -16.48 3.81
C GLY A 61 5.27 -15.19 4.63
N LEU A 62 5.75 -14.14 3.98
CA LEU A 62 5.96 -12.83 4.61
C LEU A 62 4.66 -12.26 5.19
N LEU A 63 3.54 -12.32 4.47
CA LEU A 63 2.24 -11.83 4.95
C LEU A 63 1.75 -12.59 6.19
N ARG A 64 1.95 -13.91 6.24
CA ARG A 64 1.58 -14.71 7.42
C ARG A 64 2.45 -14.37 8.62
N GLU A 65 3.74 -14.15 8.40
CA GLU A 65 4.65 -13.75 9.48
C GLU A 65 4.32 -12.36 10.00
N VAL A 66 4.05 -11.38 9.13
CA VAL A 66 3.59 -10.05 9.53
C VAL A 66 2.29 -10.13 10.33
N ARG A 67 1.32 -10.95 9.90
CA ARG A 67 0.04 -11.12 10.61
C ARG A 67 0.21 -11.67 12.04
N LYS A 68 1.24 -12.46 12.30
CA LYS A 68 1.52 -13.03 13.63
C LYS A 68 2.27 -12.07 14.56
N ARG A 69 2.91 -11.04 14.02
CA ARG A 69 3.69 -10.09 14.82
C ARG A 69 2.75 -9.22 15.65
N PRO A 70 3.06 -8.96 16.93
CA PRO A 70 2.36 -7.95 17.68
C PRO A 70 2.60 -6.58 17.04
N LEU A 71 1.60 -5.71 17.10
CA LEU A 71 1.75 -4.31 16.72
C LEU A 71 2.77 -3.66 17.65
N SER A 72 3.82 -3.08 17.08
CA SER A 72 4.92 -2.46 17.83
C SER A 72 4.74 -0.94 17.98
N GLY A 73 3.73 -0.36 17.31
CA GLY A 73 3.58 1.08 17.20
C GLY A 73 4.60 1.70 16.26
N GLU A 74 5.18 0.93 15.33
CA GLU A 74 6.24 1.40 14.46
C GLU A 74 5.73 2.52 13.55
N LEU A 75 6.42 3.67 13.60
CA LEU A 75 6.10 4.84 12.80
C LEU A 75 7.03 4.93 11.58
N VAL A 76 6.43 4.89 10.39
CA VAL A 76 7.17 4.97 9.11
C VAL A 76 6.60 6.09 8.25
N ALA A 77 7.42 7.09 7.94
CA ALA A 77 7.10 8.12 6.98
C ALA A 77 7.55 7.69 5.58
N VAL A 78 6.60 7.63 4.65
CA VAL A 78 6.83 7.21 3.27
C VAL A 78 6.57 8.39 2.33
N SER A 79 7.40 8.53 1.29
CA SER A 79 7.18 9.53 0.25
C SER A 79 5.88 9.25 -0.51
N ALA A 80 5.12 10.28 -0.87
CA ALA A 80 3.89 10.10 -1.63
C ALA A 80 4.12 9.62 -3.07
N VAL A 81 5.34 9.75 -3.60
CA VAL A 81 5.72 9.15 -4.91
C VAL A 81 6.02 7.66 -4.82
N ASP A 82 6.11 7.11 -3.62
CA ASP A 82 6.34 5.69 -3.41
C ASP A 82 5.09 4.87 -3.80
N PRO A 83 5.25 3.68 -4.41
CA PRO A 83 4.14 2.76 -4.70
C PRO A 83 3.26 2.38 -3.49
N LEU A 84 3.77 2.51 -2.26
CA LEU A 84 3.01 2.30 -1.02
C LEU A 84 2.03 3.44 -0.71
N ASN A 85 1.96 4.50 -1.53
CA ASN A 85 0.88 5.49 -1.48
C ASN A 85 -0.44 4.86 -1.97
N GLN A 86 -1.07 4.11 -1.08
CA GLN A 86 -2.35 3.43 -1.34
C GLN A 86 -3.53 4.07 -0.59
N LEU A 87 -3.32 5.26 -0.01
CA LEU A 87 -4.38 6.04 0.63
C LEU A 87 -5.43 6.48 -0.41
N GLY A 88 -6.71 6.33 -0.06
CA GLY A 88 -7.84 6.53 -0.96
C GLY A 88 -7.98 5.49 -2.07
N THR A 89 -7.12 4.47 -2.07
CA THR A 89 -7.18 3.32 -2.97
C THR A 89 -7.42 2.06 -2.14
N LEU A 90 -6.38 1.48 -1.55
CA LEU A 90 -6.53 0.32 -0.68
C LEU A 90 -6.89 0.72 0.76
N LEU A 91 -6.26 1.79 1.24
CA LEU A 91 -6.41 2.28 2.60
C LEU A 91 -7.50 3.37 2.65
N PRO A 92 -8.26 3.45 3.76
CA PRO A 92 -9.30 4.46 3.92
C PRO A 92 -8.70 5.88 3.97
N GLY A 93 -9.50 6.89 3.64
CA GLY A 93 -9.11 8.29 3.61
C GLY A 93 -8.94 8.87 2.20
N ASP A 94 -8.58 10.14 2.12
CA ASP A 94 -8.44 10.85 0.85
C ASP A 94 -7.13 10.50 0.14
N LYS A 95 -7.14 10.56 -1.19
CA LYS A 95 -5.93 10.32 -1.97
C LYS A 95 -4.91 11.42 -1.71
N VAL A 96 -3.69 11.02 -1.36
CA VAL A 96 -2.54 11.93 -1.34
C VAL A 96 -1.92 11.99 -2.74
N PRO A 97 -1.75 13.18 -3.34
CA PRO A 97 -1.10 13.33 -4.64
C PRO A 97 0.34 12.84 -4.59
N ALA A 98 0.73 12.04 -5.59
CA ALA A 98 2.08 11.50 -5.76
C ALA A 98 3.05 12.57 -6.30
N LEU A 99 3.26 13.62 -5.51
CA LEU A 99 4.17 14.72 -5.82
C LEU A 99 5.38 14.67 -4.89
N PRO A 100 6.58 15.04 -5.38
CA PRO A 100 7.75 15.21 -4.52
C PRO A 100 7.45 16.14 -3.34
N GLY A 101 7.96 15.79 -2.17
CA GLY A 101 7.74 16.53 -0.92
C GLY A 101 6.46 16.16 -0.16
N ASN A 102 5.45 15.58 -0.82
CA ASN A 102 4.31 15.01 -0.10
C ASN A 102 4.72 13.69 0.59
N ARG A 103 4.16 13.42 1.76
CA ARG A 103 4.49 12.23 2.59
C ARG A 103 3.27 11.67 3.31
N ILE A 104 3.33 10.39 3.66
CA ILE A 104 2.32 9.69 4.46
C ILE A 104 3.02 9.04 5.64
N LEU A 105 2.52 9.28 6.85
CA LEU A 105 2.98 8.62 8.07
C LEU A 105 2.06 7.44 8.37
N TYR A 106 2.65 6.26 8.48
CA TYR A 106 1.98 5.04 8.90
C TYR A 106 2.39 4.65 10.32
N ARG A 107 1.45 4.07 11.06
CA ARG A 107 1.69 3.31 12.29
C ARG A 107 1.26 1.87 12.07
N ASP A 108 2.22 0.95 12.08
CA ASP A 108 1.97 -0.47 11.80
C ASP A 108 1.13 -0.71 10.53
N GLY A 109 1.37 0.09 9.48
CA GLY A 109 0.63 0.04 8.21
C GLY A 109 -0.71 0.80 8.18
N VAL A 110 -1.16 1.38 9.30
CA VAL A 110 -2.34 2.24 9.36
C VAL A 110 -1.95 3.71 9.15
N PRO A 111 -2.57 4.45 8.21
CA PRO A 111 -2.21 5.84 7.98
C PRO A 111 -2.64 6.72 9.16
N LEU A 112 -1.72 7.53 9.69
CA LEU A 112 -1.97 8.46 10.80
C LEU A 112 -2.05 9.92 10.37
N ALA A 113 -1.21 10.32 9.42
CA ALA A 113 -1.12 11.70 8.95
C ALA A 113 -0.49 11.76 7.55
N ALA A 114 -0.70 12.86 6.84
CA ALA A 114 -0.05 13.15 5.58
C ALA A 114 0.51 14.57 5.56
N LEU A 115 1.60 14.79 4.84
CA LEU A 115 2.09 16.11 4.48
C LEU A 115 1.71 16.37 3.02
N VAL A 116 0.87 17.37 2.79
CA VAL A 116 0.39 17.72 1.44
C VAL A 116 0.67 19.20 1.20
N ALA A 117 1.48 19.51 0.19
CA ALA A 117 1.90 20.88 -0.12
C ALA A 117 2.43 21.63 1.12
N GLY A 118 3.25 20.96 1.94
CA GLY A 118 3.84 21.51 3.16
C GLY A 118 2.89 21.61 4.36
N LYS A 119 1.62 21.19 4.24
CA LYS A 119 0.64 21.24 5.32
C LYS A 119 0.38 19.85 5.91
N PRO A 120 0.58 19.64 7.22
CA PRO A 120 0.26 18.37 7.86
C PRO A 120 -1.27 18.23 8.01
N GLN A 121 -1.78 17.06 7.65
CA GLN A 121 -3.18 16.66 7.75
C GLN A 121 -3.24 15.39 8.61
N LEU A 122 -4.08 15.40 9.64
CA LEU A 122 -4.31 14.21 10.48
C LEU A 122 -5.35 13.31 9.81
N LEU A 123 -5.08 12.01 9.79
CA LEU A 123 -5.93 10.98 9.21
C LEU A 123 -6.55 10.07 10.29
N ALA A 124 -6.07 10.19 11.52
CA ALA A 124 -6.58 9.52 12.70
C ALA A 124 -6.63 10.51 13.86
N GLU A 125 -7.49 10.23 14.85
CA GLU A 125 -7.49 10.96 16.11
C GLU A 125 -6.21 10.65 16.89
N LEU A 126 -5.46 11.69 17.24
CA LEU A 126 -4.21 11.62 18.00
C LEU A 126 -4.27 12.62 19.15
N ASP A 127 -3.70 12.23 20.29
CA ASP A 127 -3.44 13.14 21.40
C ASP A 127 -2.38 14.19 21.02
N GLU A 128 -2.18 15.19 21.88
CA GLU A 128 -1.23 16.28 21.59
C GLU A 128 0.20 15.77 21.35
N ALA A 129 0.63 14.77 22.10
CA ALA A 129 1.94 14.14 21.95
C ALA A 129 2.07 13.46 20.58
N GLY A 130 1.08 12.66 20.18
CA GLY A 130 1.04 11.98 18.89
C GLY A 130 0.97 12.95 17.72
N GLN A 131 0.23 14.05 17.84
CA GLN A 131 0.20 15.10 16.82
C GLN A 131 1.56 15.78 16.66
N HIS A 132 2.24 16.08 17.77
CA HIS A 132 3.58 16.67 17.73
C HIS A 132 4.59 15.73 17.07
N GLU A 133 4.57 14.45 17.45
CA GLU A 133 5.43 13.43 16.86
C GLU A 133 5.16 13.23 15.36
N ALA A 134 3.89 13.19 14.96
CA ALA A 134 3.53 13.04 13.56
C ALA A 134 4.07 14.20 12.70
N ARG A 135 3.93 15.44 13.17
CA ARG A 135 4.48 16.63 12.50
C ARG A 135 6.01 16.55 12.39
N ARG A 136 6.68 16.15 13.47
CA ARG A 136 8.14 15.98 13.52
C ARG A 136 8.63 14.94 12.50
N LEU A 137 7.97 13.79 12.40
CA LEU A 137 8.37 12.71 11.49
C LEU A 137 8.07 13.05 10.02
N LEU A 138 6.96 13.71 9.74
CA LEU A 138 6.63 14.16 8.39
C LEU A 138 7.60 15.24 7.87
N GLY A 139 8.15 16.07 8.76
CA GLY A 139 9.13 17.11 8.40
C GLY A 139 10.56 16.60 8.17
N ARG A 140 10.84 15.31 8.42
CA ARG A 140 12.19 14.74 8.25
C ARG A 140 12.43 14.24 6.83
N GLY A 141 13.03 15.10 6.00
CA GLY A 141 13.87 14.70 4.86
C GLY A 141 13.61 15.48 3.60
#